data_AF-A0A5E4HPG4-F1
#
_entry.id   AF-A0A5E4HPG4-F1
#
_cell.length_a   1.000
_cell.length_b   1.000
_cell.length_c   1.000
_cell.angle_alpha   90.00
_cell.angle_beta   90.00
_cell.angle_gamma   90.00
#
_symmetry.space_group_name_H-M   'P 1'
#
loop_
_entity.id
_entity.type
_entity.pdbx_description
1 polymer ?
#
loop_
_entity_poly.entity_id
_entity_poly.type
_entity_poly.pdbx_seq_one_letter_code
_entity_poly.pdbx_strand_id
1 'polypeptide(L)'
;MMAKGSFPWISGIFLFTIASWIAFNKVSDSFELSLILFLLFVIGFILSIFFIIFFRDPQRTPPGDEDDAVSPADGKVISIQNRTVCIFMNIHDVHVNRAPLSGMVTHIDYKPGGYIPAFNKDSDVNERNHVVFNTAAGTLELTQIAGVLTRRIVSYISEGTNIKRGERIGMIRFGSRVDVTIPEGYVFTVNLNDKVKAAETIIARKKDKVQQKS
;
A
#
# COMPACT_ATOMS: atom_id res chain seq x y z
N MET A 1 -1.57 -10.59 -9.85
CA MET A 1 -0.28 -10.12 -10.39
C MET A 1 0.63 -9.79 -9.21
N MET A 2 1.91 -9.50 -9.45
CA MET A 2 2.84 -9.08 -8.40
C MET A 2 3.11 -7.58 -8.52
N ALA A 3 3.33 -6.92 -7.39
CA ALA A 3 3.63 -5.50 -7.33
C ALA A 3 4.91 -5.19 -8.12
N LYS A 4 4.94 -4.04 -8.80
CA LYS A 4 6.13 -3.60 -9.57
C LYS A 4 7.33 -3.45 -8.62
N GLY A 5 8.46 -4.03 -9.01
CA GLY A 5 9.69 -4.02 -8.21
C GLY A 5 9.75 -5.06 -7.08
N SER A 6 8.82 -6.02 -7.04
CA SER A 6 8.84 -7.14 -6.09
C SER A 6 9.70 -8.32 -6.53
N PHE A 7 9.97 -8.45 -7.83
CA PHE A 7 10.67 -9.62 -8.38
C PHE A 7 11.99 -9.96 -7.67
N PRO A 8 12.92 -9.01 -7.41
CA PRO A 8 14.17 -9.33 -6.72
C PRO A 8 13.99 -9.87 -5.30
N TRP A 9 12.93 -9.45 -4.60
CA TRP A 9 12.63 -9.91 -3.25
C TRP A 9 12.14 -11.37 -3.27
N ILE A 10 11.23 -11.67 -4.18
CA ILE A 10 10.62 -12.98 -4.31
C ILE A 10 11.64 -13.99 -4.86
N SER A 11 12.37 -13.63 -5.92
CA SER A 11 13.36 -14.53 -6.52
C SER A 11 14.55 -14.76 -5.59
N GLY A 12 15.00 -13.72 -4.87
CA GLY A 12 16.09 -13.84 -3.90
C GLY A 12 15.79 -14.84 -2.78
N ILE A 13 14.64 -14.71 -2.13
CA ILE A 13 14.28 -15.64 -1.04
C ILE A 13 13.99 -17.05 -1.56
N PHE A 14 13.45 -17.16 -2.77
CA PHE A 14 13.16 -18.45 -3.38
C PHE A 14 14.44 -19.21 -3.74
N LEU A 15 15.42 -18.53 -4.34
CA LEU A 15 16.74 -19.11 -4.64
C LEU A 15 17.48 -19.52 -3.35
N PHE A 16 17.41 -18.69 -2.31
CA PHE A 16 17.96 -19.04 -0.99
C PHE A 16 17.34 -20.33 -0.44
N THR A 17 15.99 -20.41 -0.48
CA THR A 17 15.25 -21.60 -0.03
C THR A 17 15.69 -22.86 -0.77
N ILE A 18 15.82 -22.80 -2.10
CA ILE A 18 16.26 -23.93 -2.92
C ILE A 18 17.70 -24.31 -2.59
N ALA A 19 18.61 -23.34 -2.45
CA ALA A 19 20.00 -23.59 -2.11
C ALA A 19 20.15 -24.27 -0.74
N SER A 20 19.41 -23.81 0.27
CA SER A 20 19.37 -24.46 1.61
C SER A 20 18.87 -25.89 1.54
N TRP A 21 17.83 -26.15 0.74
CA TRP A 21 17.31 -27.52 0.53
C TRP A 21 18.33 -28.42 -0.18
N ILE A 22 18.97 -27.95 -1.24
CA ILE A 22 20.01 -28.72 -1.95
C ILE A 22 21.19 -29.04 -1.02
N ALA A 23 21.63 -28.05 -0.24
CA ALA A 23 22.72 -28.23 0.72
C ALA A 23 22.35 -29.25 1.80
N PHE A 24 21.14 -29.16 2.36
CA PHE A 24 20.63 -30.11 3.35
C PHE A 24 20.69 -31.56 2.84
N ASN A 25 20.27 -31.82 1.60
CA ASN A 25 20.28 -33.17 1.01
C ASN A 25 21.68 -33.70 0.66
N LYS A 26 22.71 -32.84 0.64
CA LYS A 26 24.10 -33.24 0.35
C LYS A 26 24.94 -33.47 1.61
N VAL A 27 24.50 -32.96 2.76
CA VAL A 27 25.21 -33.11 4.03
C VAL A 27 24.69 -34.34 4.76
N SER A 28 25.43 -35.45 4.68
CA SER A 28 25.14 -36.69 5.42
C SER A 28 25.93 -36.82 6.73
N ASP A 29 27.09 -36.17 6.82
CA ASP A 29 28.11 -36.56 7.81
C ASP A 29 28.07 -35.74 9.11
N SER A 30 27.28 -34.65 9.16
CA SER A 30 27.19 -33.78 10.35
C SER A 30 25.75 -33.42 10.69
N PHE A 31 25.30 -33.89 11.87
CA PHE A 31 23.94 -33.66 12.36
C PHE A 31 23.65 -32.17 12.60
N GLU A 32 24.56 -31.44 13.24
CA GLU A 32 24.39 -30.01 13.56
C GLU A 32 24.21 -29.16 12.30
N LEU A 33 25.04 -29.38 11.27
CA LEU A 33 24.95 -28.66 10.01
C LEU A 33 23.66 -29.03 9.26
N SER A 34 23.27 -30.31 9.26
CA SER A 34 22.01 -30.77 8.68
C SER A 34 20.80 -30.07 9.34
N LEU A 35 20.79 -29.97 10.67
CA LEU A 35 19.73 -29.27 11.41
C LEU A 35 19.68 -27.78 11.06
N ILE A 36 20.83 -27.10 11.00
CA ILE A 36 20.89 -25.68 10.61
C ILE A 36 20.34 -25.49 9.19
N LEU A 37 20.78 -26.29 8.22
CA LEU A 37 20.34 -26.19 6.83
C LEU A 37 18.83 -26.47 6.69
N PHE A 38 18.30 -27.41 7.45
CA PHE A 38 16.86 -27.68 7.51
C PHE A 38 16.09 -26.47 8.05
N LEU A 39 16.54 -25.86 9.15
CA LEU A 39 15.90 -24.66 9.71
C LEU A 39 15.95 -23.47 8.74
N LEU A 40 17.08 -23.26 8.05
CA LEU A 40 17.20 -22.24 7.01
C LEU A 40 16.24 -22.49 5.85
N PHE A 41 16.07 -23.74 5.43
CA PHE A 41 15.07 -24.12 4.43
C PHE A 41 13.65 -23.79 4.91
N VAL A 42 13.27 -24.19 6.13
CA VAL A 42 11.94 -23.93 6.69
C VAL A 42 11.66 -22.43 6.79
N ILE A 43 12.62 -21.64 7.29
CA ILE A 43 12.51 -20.18 7.39
C ILE A 43 12.40 -19.56 5.99
N GLY A 44 13.26 -19.97 5.05
CA GLY A 44 13.22 -19.51 3.67
C GLY A 44 11.88 -19.81 2.99
N PHE A 45 11.33 -21.01 3.22
CA PHE A 45 10.04 -21.42 2.69
C PHE A 45 8.89 -20.54 3.23
N ILE A 46 8.85 -20.30 4.54
CA ILE A 46 7.86 -19.43 5.18
C ILE A 46 7.98 -18.00 4.61
N LEU A 47 9.20 -17.47 4.51
CA LEU A 47 9.45 -16.13 3.96
C LEU A 47 9.07 -16.02 2.47
N SER A 48 9.26 -17.10 1.70
CA SER A 48 8.85 -17.16 0.29
C SER A 48 7.34 -17.02 0.14
N ILE A 49 6.57 -17.79 0.93
CA ILE A 49 5.11 -17.67 0.98
C ILE A 49 4.70 -16.26 1.42
N PHE A 50 5.34 -15.74 2.46
CA PHE A 50 5.07 -14.40 2.97
C PHE A 50 5.27 -13.31 1.91
N PHE A 51 6.39 -13.32 1.17
CA PHE A 51 6.63 -12.33 0.12
C PHE A 51 5.67 -12.47 -1.06
N ILE A 52 5.26 -13.68 -1.43
CA ILE A 52 4.21 -13.86 -2.44
C ILE A 52 2.89 -13.21 -1.99
N ILE A 53 2.50 -13.41 -0.73
CA ILE A 53 1.28 -12.83 -0.17
C ILE A 53 1.39 -11.30 -0.01
N PHE A 54 2.54 -10.82 0.44
CA PHE A 54 2.81 -9.40 0.73
C PHE A 54 2.87 -8.56 -0.53
N PHE A 55 3.58 -9.04 -1.57
CA PHE A 55 3.74 -8.34 -2.84
C PHE A 55 2.61 -8.63 -3.84
N ARG A 56 1.51 -9.26 -3.40
CA ARG A 56 0.38 -9.51 -4.29
C ARG A 56 -0.26 -8.20 -4.74
N ASP A 57 -0.68 -8.18 -6.00
CA ASP A 57 -1.36 -7.07 -6.64
C ASP A 57 -2.51 -7.63 -7.50
N PRO A 58 -3.71 -7.81 -6.91
CA PRO A 58 -4.87 -8.25 -7.66
C PRO A 58 -5.33 -7.17 -8.65
N GLN A 59 -5.92 -7.58 -9.76
CA GLN A 59 -6.63 -6.65 -10.63
C GLN A 59 -7.94 -6.23 -9.96
N ARG A 60 -8.31 -4.96 -10.15
CA ARG A 60 -9.46 -4.32 -9.50
C ARG A 60 -10.12 -3.35 -10.45
N THR A 61 -11.44 -3.27 -10.35
CA THR A 61 -12.26 -2.36 -11.13
C THR A 61 -13.07 -1.49 -10.17
N PRO A 62 -12.84 -0.17 -10.15
CA PRO A 62 -13.62 0.77 -9.35
C PRO A 62 -15.13 0.65 -9.58
N PRO A 63 -15.95 0.46 -8.54
CA PRO A 63 -17.41 0.48 -8.67
C PRO A 63 -17.94 1.92 -8.65
N GLY A 64 -19.21 2.11 -9.00
CA GLY A 64 -19.87 3.43 -8.94
C GLY A 64 -19.40 4.38 -10.04
N ASP A 65 -19.72 5.66 -9.87
CA ASP A 65 -19.50 6.68 -10.90
C ASP A 65 -18.03 7.13 -10.96
N GLU A 66 -17.61 7.70 -12.09
CA GLU A 66 -16.23 8.20 -12.30
C GLU A 66 -15.80 9.28 -11.31
N ASP A 67 -16.75 10.01 -10.72
CA ASP A 67 -16.51 11.04 -9.72
C ASP A 67 -16.68 10.57 -8.27
N ASP A 68 -16.97 9.28 -8.02
CA ASP A 68 -16.97 8.69 -6.68
C ASP A 68 -15.52 8.38 -6.25
N ALA A 69 -15.03 8.97 -5.15
CA ALA A 69 -13.66 8.69 -4.71
C ALA A 69 -13.55 7.28 -4.11
N VAL A 70 -12.59 6.49 -4.58
CA VAL A 70 -12.30 5.14 -4.06
C VAL A 70 -11.15 5.13 -3.06
N SER A 71 -11.11 4.11 -2.21
CA SER A 71 -10.03 3.93 -1.26
C SER A 71 -8.68 3.86 -1.97
N PRO A 72 -7.65 4.58 -1.51
CA PRO A 72 -6.30 4.46 -2.06
C PRO A 72 -5.57 3.20 -1.56
N ALA A 73 -6.07 2.52 -0.53
CA ALA A 73 -5.37 1.44 0.17
C ALA A 73 -6.32 0.34 0.64
N ASP A 74 -5.79 -0.87 0.80
CA ASP A 74 -6.42 -1.92 1.62
C ASP A 74 -6.11 -1.66 3.07
N GLY A 75 -7.10 -1.74 3.95
CA GLY A 75 -6.82 -1.65 5.38
C GLY A 75 -8.04 -1.25 6.18
N LYS A 76 -7.77 -0.56 7.29
CA LYS A 76 -8.77 -0.11 8.24
C LYS A 76 -8.72 1.42 8.36
N VAL A 77 -9.89 2.05 8.31
CA VAL A 77 -10.01 3.49 8.61
C VAL A 77 -9.71 3.72 10.08
N ILE A 78 -8.65 4.47 10.37
CA ILE A 78 -8.20 4.76 11.74
C ILE A 78 -8.46 6.21 12.17
N SER A 79 -8.76 7.10 11.22
CA SER A 79 -9.12 8.49 11.51
C SER A 79 -9.90 9.08 10.34
N ILE A 80 -10.88 9.92 10.65
CA ILE A 80 -11.58 10.79 9.71
C ILE A 80 -11.61 12.18 10.35
N GLN A 81 -10.90 13.13 9.76
CA GLN A 81 -10.81 14.50 10.28
C GLN A 81 -10.90 15.49 9.13
N ASN A 82 -11.80 16.46 9.23
CA ASN A 82 -12.08 17.44 8.18
C ASN A 82 -12.37 16.74 6.83
N ARG A 83 -11.47 16.90 5.86
CA ARG A 83 -11.54 16.30 4.52
C ARG A 83 -10.57 15.14 4.34
N THR A 84 -9.96 14.64 5.42
CA THR A 84 -8.91 13.62 5.38
C THR A 84 -9.36 12.31 6.01
N VAL A 85 -9.15 11.21 5.29
CA VAL A 85 -9.30 9.83 5.80
C VAL A 85 -7.92 9.19 5.91
N CYS A 86 -7.63 8.63 7.08
CA CYS A 86 -6.38 7.90 7.34
C CYS A 86 -6.67 6.40 7.35
N ILE A 87 -5.95 5.65 6.51
CA ILE A 87 -6.11 4.20 6.36
C ILE A 87 -4.84 3.52 6.81
N PHE A 88 -4.95 2.65 7.81
CA PHE A 88 -3.86 1.81 8.27
C PHE A 88 -3.90 0.46 7.55
N MET A 89 -2.77 0.06 6.98
CA MET A 89 -2.61 -1.20 6.27
C MET A 89 -1.86 -2.20 7.15
N ASN A 90 -2.48 -3.35 7.44
CA ASN A 90 -1.85 -4.45 8.16
C ASN A 90 -0.93 -5.23 7.24
N ILE A 91 -0.06 -6.06 7.81
CA ILE A 91 0.91 -6.85 7.04
C ILE A 91 0.27 -7.79 5.99
N HIS A 92 -0.97 -8.22 6.21
CA HIS A 92 -1.70 -9.09 5.30
C HIS A 92 -2.45 -8.34 4.21
N ASP A 93 -2.56 -7.01 4.28
CA ASP A 93 -3.26 -6.19 3.29
C ASP A 93 -2.45 -6.05 1.99
N VAL A 94 -3.11 -5.68 0.88
CA VAL A 94 -2.41 -5.35 -0.36
C VAL A 94 -1.75 -3.98 -0.20
N HIS A 95 -0.43 -3.94 -0.31
CA HIS A 95 0.38 -2.73 -0.08
C HIS A 95 0.55 -1.83 -1.31
N VAL A 96 -0.01 -2.22 -2.45
CA VAL A 96 -0.09 -1.38 -3.65
C VAL A 96 -1.18 -0.33 -3.44
N ASN A 97 -0.81 0.94 -3.57
CA ASN A 97 -1.73 2.05 -3.43
C ASN A 97 -2.23 2.53 -4.79
N ARG A 98 -3.45 3.08 -4.80
CA ARG A 98 -4.17 3.45 -6.02
C ARG A 98 -4.72 4.87 -5.95
N ALA A 99 -4.93 5.48 -7.10
CA ALA A 99 -5.49 6.82 -7.21
C ALA A 99 -6.98 6.83 -6.80
N PRO A 100 -7.40 7.67 -5.83
CA PRO A 100 -8.80 7.76 -5.42
C PRO A 100 -9.73 8.33 -6.51
N LEU A 101 -9.21 9.23 -7.34
CA LEU A 101 -9.91 9.93 -8.43
C LEU A 101 -8.97 10.08 -9.63
N SER A 102 -9.56 10.26 -10.81
CA SER A 102 -8.82 10.59 -12.03
C SER A 102 -8.30 12.04 -11.98
N GLY A 103 -7.08 12.27 -12.44
CA GLY A 103 -6.48 13.61 -12.43
C GLY A 103 -5.04 13.64 -12.92
N MET A 104 -4.46 14.84 -12.92
CA MET A 104 -3.05 15.06 -13.23
C MET A 104 -2.24 15.17 -11.94
N VAL A 105 -1.12 14.46 -11.85
CA VAL A 105 -0.16 14.62 -10.75
C VAL A 105 0.57 15.94 -10.92
N THR A 106 0.28 16.92 -10.09
CA THR A 106 0.86 18.27 -10.20
C THR A 106 2.09 18.46 -9.33
N HIS A 107 2.19 17.73 -8.22
CA HIS A 107 3.33 17.83 -7.33
C HIS A 107 3.60 16.53 -6.58
N ILE A 108 4.87 16.19 -6.38
CA ILE A 108 5.35 15.10 -5.53
C ILE A 108 6.42 15.63 -4.57
N ASP A 109 6.13 15.63 -3.27
CA ASP A 109 7.08 15.93 -2.20
C ASP A 109 7.45 14.64 -1.45
N TYR A 110 8.61 14.09 -1.79
CA TYR A 110 9.17 12.92 -1.12
C TYR A 110 10.14 13.35 -0.01
N LYS A 111 9.84 12.93 1.22
CA LYS A 111 10.72 13.13 2.37
C LYS A 111 11.25 11.79 2.87
N PRO A 112 12.57 11.55 2.82
CA PRO A 112 13.15 10.42 3.55
C PRO A 112 13.03 10.67 5.06
N GLY A 113 12.81 9.61 5.85
CA GLY A 113 12.56 9.75 7.30
C GLY A 113 12.87 8.51 8.15
N GLY A 114 12.51 8.60 9.44
CA GLY A 114 12.89 7.72 10.55
C GLY A 114 11.99 6.50 10.81
N TYR A 115 12.16 5.87 11.98
CA TYR A 115 11.75 4.49 12.30
C TYR A 115 10.56 4.37 13.28
N ILE A 116 9.57 5.26 13.24
CA ILE A 116 8.43 5.23 14.19
C ILE A 116 7.32 4.30 13.66
N PRO A 117 6.59 3.53 14.48
CA PRO A 117 5.43 2.77 14.01
C PRO A 117 4.35 3.69 13.41
N ALA A 118 3.84 3.36 12.21
CA ALA A 118 2.93 4.22 11.44
C ALA A 118 1.56 4.51 12.09
N PHE A 119 1.22 3.82 13.18
CA PHE A 119 0.01 4.06 13.98
C PHE A 119 0.24 5.08 15.12
N ASN A 120 1.48 5.52 15.37
CA ASN A 120 1.80 6.51 16.39
C ASN A 120 1.61 7.94 15.84
N LYS A 121 1.19 8.87 16.70
CA LYS A 121 0.99 10.29 16.37
C LYS A 121 2.28 10.98 15.88
N ASP A 122 3.43 10.51 16.35
CA ASP A 122 4.74 11.07 15.96
C ASP A 122 5.27 10.52 14.62
N SER A 123 4.47 9.77 13.85
CA SER A 123 4.92 9.19 12.57
C SER A 123 5.26 10.22 11.48
N ASP A 124 5.03 11.51 11.72
CA ASP A 124 5.29 12.59 10.75
C ASP A 124 6.78 12.74 10.37
N VAL A 125 7.69 12.19 11.20
CA VAL A 125 9.14 12.10 10.92
C VAL A 125 9.54 10.89 10.08
N ASN A 126 8.61 9.98 9.75
CA ASN A 126 8.90 8.81 8.93
C ASN A 126 9.05 9.17 7.45
N GLU A 127 9.61 8.22 6.69
CA GLU A 127 9.61 8.30 5.24
C GLU A 127 8.19 8.45 4.71
N ARG A 128 7.99 9.49 3.89
CA ARG A 128 6.69 9.82 3.33
C ARG A 128 6.80 10.31 1.90
N ASN A 129 5.77 10.02 1.12
CA ASN A 129 5.59 10.50 -0.23
C ASN A 129 4.24 11.21 -0.31
N HIS A 130 4.27 12.53 -0.42
CA HIS A 130 3.08 13.36 -0.56
C HIS A 130 2.85 13.66 -2.04
N VAL A 131 1.65 13.39 -2.53
CA VAL A 131 1.29 13.52 -3.94
C VAL A 131 0.04 14.39 -4.04
N VAL A 132 0.12 15.43 -4.86
CA VAL A 132 -0.98 16.35 -5.16
C VAL A 132 -1.51 16.05 -6.55
N PHE A 133 -2.83 15.87 -6.64
CA PHE A 133 -3.56 15.64 -7.88
C PHE A 133 -4.47 16.81 -8.17
N ASN A 134 -4.40 17.33 -9.39
CA ASN A 134 -5.42 18.21 -9.93
C ASN A 134 -6.49 17.34 -10.62
N THR A 135 -7.67 17.25 -10.01
CA THR A 135 -8.79 16.45 -10.50
C THR A 135 -9.89 17.36 -11.03
N ALA A 136 -10.84 16.81 -11.80
CA ALA A 136 -12.04 17.56 -12.22
C ALA A 136 -12.91 18.04 -11.03
N ALA A 137 -12.74 17.43 -9.85
CA ALA A 137 -13.43 17.80 -8.62
C ALA A 137 -12.67 18.83 -7.77
N GLY A 138 -11.44 19.21 -8.17
CA GLY A 138 -10.53 20.06 -7.40
C GLY A 138 -9.30 19.31 -6.90
N THR A 139 -8.56 19.93 -5.99
CA THR A 139 -7.31 19.38 -5.45
C THR A 139 -7.58 18.18 -4.55
N LEU A 140 -6.92 17.07 -4.86
CA LEU A 140 -6.84 15.87 -4.01
C LEU A 140 -5.39 15.69 -3.56
N GLU A 141 -5.18 15.40 -2.29
CA GLU A 141 -3.85 15.12 -1.74
C GLU A 141 -3.81 13.71 -1.18
N LEU A 142 -2.70 13.02 -1.39
CA LEU A 142 -2.47 11.67 -0.88
C LEU A 142 -1.06 11.59 -0.29
N THR A 143 -0.97 11.15 0.96
CA THR A 143 0.32 10.92 1.62
C THR A 143 0.48 9.45 1.94
N GLN A 144 1.52 8.86 1.38
CA GLN A 144 2.02 7.54 1.73
C GLN A 144 3.00 7.69 2.90
N ILE A 145 2.83 6.94 3.98
CA ILE A 145 3.68 7.01 5.17
C ILE A 145 4.19 5.60 5.48
N ALA A 146 5.51 5.40 5.36
CA ALA A 146 6.14 4.13 5.69
C ALA A 146 6.37 3.97 7.21
N GLY A 147 6.46 2.72 7.66
CA GLY A 147 6.73 2.36 9.06
C GLY A 147 8.21 2.30 9.44
N VAL A 148 8.52 1.49 10.46
CA VAL A 148 9.77 1.39 11.28
C VAL A 148 11.03 0.99 10.51
N LEU A 149 11.10 1.08 9.19
CA LEU A 149 12.21 0.56 8.41
C LEU A 149 12.41 1.40 7.13
N THR A 150 13.66 1.70 6.77
CA THR A 150 14.01 2.73 5.78
C THR A 150 13.90 2.30 4.30
N ARG A 151 13.58 3.27 3.43
CA ARG A 151 13.53 3.25 1.95
C ARG A 151 12.51 2.29 1.34
N ARG A 152 11.23 2.55 1.61
CA ARG A 152 10.14 1.60 1.38
C ARG A 152 9.02 2.08 0.48
N ILE A 153 8.92 3.36 0.21
CA ILE A 153 7.92 3.87 -0.73
C ILE A 153 8.48 3.78 -2.14
N VAL A 154 7.78 3.01 -2.98
CA VAL A 154 8.08 2.90 -4.42
C VAL A 154 7.01 3.65 -5.17
N SER A 155 7.33 4.83 -5.67
CA SER A 155 6.44 5.56 -6.56
C SER A 155 6.42 4.91 -7.95
N TYR A 156 5.23 4.79 -8.55
CA TYR A 156 5.03 4.35 -9.92
C TYR A 156 4.72 5.50 -10.89
N ILE A 157 4.56 6.70 -10.34
CA ILE A 157 4.15 7.92 -11.05
C ILE A 157 5.20 9.02 -10.89
N SER A 158 5.16 10.00 -11.81
CA SER A 158 5.93 11.24 -11.76
C SER A 158 5.00 12.44 -11.92
N GLU A 159 5.48 13.64 -11.57
CA GLU A 159 4.79 14.89 -11.91
C GLU A 159 4.49 14.95 -13.42
N GLY A 160 3.35 15.54 -13.78
CA GLY A 160 2.82 15.56 -15.15
C GLY A 160 2.09 14.29 -15.60
N THR A 161 2.09 13.22 -14.80
CA THR A 161 1.36 11.99 -15.15
C THR A 161 -0.14 12.21 -15.04
N ASN A 162 -0.89 11.86 -16.09
CA ASN A 162 -2.35 11.70 -16.00
C ASN A 162 -2.66 10.30 -15.49
N ILE A 163 -3.37 10.19 -14.37
CA ILE A 163 -3.75 8.94 -13.73
C ILE A 163 -5.27 8.79 -13.76
N LYS A 164 -5.75 7.56 -13.99
CA LYS A 164 -7.18 7.25 -13.85
C LYS A 164 -7.49 6.76 -12.44
N ARG A 165 -8.73 7.00 -12.02
CA ARG A 165 -9.31 6.43 -10.80
C ARG A 165 -9.04 4.93 -10.72
N GLY A 166 -8.48 4.50 -9.59
CA GLY A 166 -8.14 3.10 -9.32
C GLY A 166 -6.84 2.60 -9.97
N GLU A 167 -6.15 3.40 -10.78
CA GLU A 167 -4.82 3.03 -11.27
C GLU A 167 -3.77 3.07 -10.16
N ARG A 168 -2.70 2.30 -10.35
CA ARG A 168 -1.65 2.09 -9.35
C ARG A 168 -0.73 3.30 -9.31
N ILE A 169 -0.55 3.88 -8.13
CA ILE A 169 0.33 5.05 -7.93
C ILE A 169 1.66 4.68 -7.30
N GLY A 170 1.73 3.56 -6.59
CA GLY A 170 2.93 3.13 -5.91
C GLY A 170 2.69 1.98 -4.95
N MET A 171 3.68 1.72 -4.12
CA MET A 171 3.61 0.72 -3.06
C MET A 171 4.39 1.20 -1.84
N ILE A 172 3.88 0.90 -0.65
CA ILE A 172 4.61 1.12 0.59
C ILE A 172 5.03 -0.25 1.14
N ARG A 173 6.33 -0.50 1.28
CA ARG A 173 6.81 -1.77 1.82
C ARG A 173 6.68 -1.75 3.36
N PHE A 174 6.15 -2.84 3.92
CA PHE A 174 6.22 -3.24 5.33
C PHE A 174 5.88 -2.14 6.37
N GLY A 175 4.60 -1.81 6.48
CA GLY A 175 4.06 -0.82 7.43
C GLY A 175 3.68 0.44 6.68
N SER A 176 2.41 0.80 6.70
CA SER A 176 1.91 1.66 5.65
C SER A 176 0.60 2.33 6.00
N ARG A 177 0.67 3.56 6.48
CA ARG A 177 -0.51 4.41 6.57
C ARG A 177 -0.65 5.17 5.25
N VAL A 178 -1.88 5.32 4.78
CA VAL A 178 -2.20 6.21 3.66
C VAL A 178 -3.24 7.21 4.11
N ASP A 179 -2.89 8.48 3.97
CA ASP A 179 -3.79 9.59 4.23
C ASP A 179 -4.26 10.16 2.90
N VAL A 180 -5.57 10.38 2.77
CA VAL A 180 -6.16 10.99 1.58
C VAL A 180 -7.04 12.15 1.98
N THR A 181 -6.74 13.34 1.46
CA THR A 181 -7.56 14.53 1.58
C THR A 181 -8.40 14.71 0.32
N ILE A 182 -9.71 14.56 0.46
CA ILE A 182 -10.69 14.62 -0.64
C ILE A 182 -11.00 16.09 -1.00
N PRO A 183 -11.30 16.38 -2.29
CA PRO A 183 -11.75 17.71 -2.71
C PRO A 183 -12.98 18.21 -1.94
N GLU A 184 -13.21 19.52 -2.00
CA GLU A 184 -14.42 20.12 -1.42
C GLU A 184 -15.69 19.64 -2.12
N GLY A 185 -16.83 19.77 -1.44
CA GLY A 185 -18.13 19.32 -1.97
C GLY A 185 -18.37 17.81 -1.88
N TYR A 186 -17.46 17.04 -1.27
CA TYR A 186 -17.63 15.62 -1.01
C TYR A 186 -18.09 15.33 0.43
N VAL A 187 -18.70 14.17 0.62
CA VAL A 187 -19.05 13.55 1.89
C VAL A 187 -18.49 12.14 1.95
N PHE A 188 -17.93 11.76 3.09
CA PHE A 188 -17.43 10.42 3.30
C PHE A 188 -18.56 9.40 3.36
N THR A 189 -18.35 8.24 2.75
CA THR A 189 -19.24 7.08 2.77
C THR A 189 -18.75 5.96 3.68
N VAL A 190 -17.63 6.18 4.36
CA VAL A 190 -17.01 5.26 5.30
C VAL A 190 -16.96 5.88 6.70
N ASN A 191 -16.92 5.03 7.71
CA ASN A 191 -16.84 5.38 9.12
C ASN A 191 -15.52 4.94 9.73
N LEU A 192 -15.23 5.47 10.93
CA LEU A 192 -14.11 5.00 11.74
C LEU A 192 -14.23 3.47 11.95
N ASN A 193 -13.10 2.77 11.83
CA ASN A 193 -12.95 1.32 11.92
C ASN A 193 -13.43 0.50 10.71
N ASP A 194 -14.00 1.11 9.67
CA ASP A 194 -14.39 0.37 8.47
C ASP A 194 -13.18 -0.29 7.79
N LYS A 195 -13.40 -1.50 7.27
CA LYS A 195 -12.44 -2.17 6.39
C LYS A 195 -12.65 -1.69 4.96
N VAL A 196 -11.58 -1.28 4.31
CA VAL A 196 -11.60 -0.74 2.96
C VAL A 196 -10.62 -1.50 2.07
N LYS A 197 -10.93 -1.55 0.77
CA LYS A 197 -10.08 -2.16 -0.26
C LYS A 197 -9.74 -1.12 -1.32
N ALA A 198 -8.45 -1.01 -1.67
CA ALA A 198 -7.96 -0.03 -2.63
C ALA A 198 -8.69 -0.19 -3.97
N ALA A 199 -9.18 0.90 -4.55
CA ALA A 199 -9.96 0.90 -5.78
C ALA A 199 -11.26 0.08 -5.79
N GLU A 200 -11.73 -0.45 -4.66
CA GLU A 200 -12.99 -1.23 -4.59
C GLU A 200 -13.99 -0.63 -3.61
N THR A 201 -13.53 -0.01 -2.53
CA THR A 201 -14.41 0.68 -1.59
C THR A 201 -14.55 2.15 -2.00
N ILE A 202 -15.78 2.62 -2.19
CA ILE A 202 -16.05 4.05 -2.32
C ILE A 202 -15.92 4.69 -0.93
N ILE A 203 -15.04 5.67 -0.80
CA ILE A 203 -14.77 6.37 0.46
C ILE A 203 -15.43 7.73 0.53
N ALA A 204 -15.74 8.37 -0.61
CA ALA A 204 -16.46 9.64 -0.64
C ALA A 204 -17.26 9.85 -1.93
N ARG A 205 -18.35 10.60 -1.83
CA ARG A 205 -19.19 11.03 -2.96
C ARG A 205 -19.47 12.53 -2.90
N LYS A 206 -19.83 13.14 -4.03
CA LYS A 206 -20.34 14.52 -4.04
C LYS A 206 -21.62 14.64 -3.19
N LYS A 207 -21.73 15.73 -2.44
CA LYS A 207 -22.88 16.04 -1.55
C LYS A 207 -24.22 15.93 -2.27
N ASP A 208 -24.31 16.46 -3.49
CA ASP A 208 -25.54 16.51 -4.26
C ASP A 208 -26.09 15.12 -4.62
N LYS A 209 -25.20 14.12 -4.76
CA LYS A 209 -25.59 12.73 -5.04
C LYS A 209 -26.11 11.98 -3.81
N VAL A 210 -25.70 12.40 -2.61
CA VAL A 210 -26.13 11.74 -1.35
C VAL A 210 -27.51 12.23 -0.94
N GLN A 211 -27.82 13.51 -1.15
CA GLN A 211 -29.13 14.09 -0.82
C GLN A 211 -30.27 13.58 -1.73
N GLN A 212 -29.97 13.08 -2.93
CA GLN A 212 -30.98 12.51 -3.83
C GLN A 212 -31.39 11.06 -3.48
N LYS A 213 -30.75 10.41 -2.51
CA LYS A 213 -31.02 9.02 -2.11
C LYS A 213 -31.59 8.87 -0.71
N SER A 214 -31.83 9.98 -0.01
CA SER A 214 -32.45 10.09 1.31
C SER A 214 -33.83 10.70 1.19
#